data_AF-A0A2A4YJ79-F1
#
_entry.id   AF-A0A2A4YJ79-F1
#
_cell.length_a   1.000
_cell.length_b   1.000
_cell.length_c   1.000
_cell.angle_alpha   90.00
_cell.angle_beta   90.00
_cell.angle_gamma   90.00
#
_symmetry.space_group_name_H-M   'P 1'
#
loop_
_entity.id
_entity.type
_entity.pdbx_description
1 polymer ?
#
loop_
_entity_poly.entity_id
_entity_poly.type
_entity_poly.pdbx_seq_one_letter_code
_entity_poly.pdbx_strand_id
1 'polypeptide(L)'
;MAVIKISKHISYKEGTHSNTATRRRMRNEPDEVQLKAMKLLSKEVFEPLRAHFDQPIRVNSFFRSAALNKAIGGSRTSQHCSGEAIDIDATNGVTNKQLFDYIKDNLDFDQLIWEFGTDKNPDWVHVSYTETRANRKQILKAVKDGKPVYQIIEKGITIEEESKTEEVASKKKSKKGVVTVKTLLNIRKEPSKDAKVVGQLKNGKKIKIISAEKDWYQIKTSKYSGWVSDKYVKIKKSTSST
;
A
#
# COMPACT_ATOMS: atom_id res chain seq x y z
N MET A 1 -31.11 -7.53 -8.17
CA MET A 1 -30.21 -7.19 -7.04
C MET A 1 -28.88 -6.70 -7.60
N ALA A 2 -28.32 -5.61 -7.08
CA ALA A 2 -27.01 -5.13 -7.54
C ALA A 2 -25.94 -6.21 -7.25
N VAL A 3 -25.17 -6.59 -8.27
CA VAL A 3 -24.05 -7.52 -8.11
C VAL A 3 -22.98 -6.80 -7.29
N ILE A 4 -22.75 -7.25 -6.05
CA ILE A 4 -21.67 -6.72 -5.22
C ILE A 4 -20.34 -7.05 -5.93
N LYS A 5 -19.57 -6.03 -6.28
CA LYS A 5 -18.24 -6.16 -6.85
C LYS A 5 -17.19 -5.72 -5.82
N ILE A 6 -16.04 -6.40 -5.85
CA ILE A 6 -14.85 -5.98 -5.09
C ILE A 6 -14.11 -4.91 -5.89
N SER A 7 -14.01 -5.07 -7.20
CA SER A 7 -13.41 -4.06 -8.08
C SER A 7 -14.04 -4.09 -9.47
N LYS A 8 -13.47 -3.34 -10.44
CA LYS A 8 -13.93 -3.37 -11.83
C LYS A 8 -13.89 -4.80 -12.39
N HIS A 9 -12.83 -5.54 -12.07
CA HIS A 9 -12.54 -6.86 -12.62
C HIS A 9 -12.65 -8.02 -11.64
N ILE A 10 -12.93 -7.78 -10.35
CA ILE A 10 -13.16 -8.86 -9.36
C ILE A 10 -14.61 -8.79 -8.85
N SER A 11 -15.34 -9.88 -9.05
CA SER A 11 -16.68 -10.06 -8.46
C SER A 11 -16.61 -10.52 -7.00
N TYR A 12 -17.64 -10.24 -6.20
CA TYR A 12 -17.70 -10.78 -4.83
C TYR A 12 -17.60 -12.31 -4.80
N LYS A 13 -18.29 -12.99 -5.72
CA LYS A 13 -18.27 -14.46 -5.82
C LYS A 13 -16.85 -14.99 -6.07
N GLU A 14 -16.11 -14.36 -6.97
CA GLU A 14 -14.72 -14.72 -7.27
C GLU A 14 -13.80 -14.50 -6.06
N GLY A 15 -13.84 -13.32 -5.43
CA GLY A 15 -12.98 -13.01 -4.29
C GLY A 15 -13.30 -13.80 -3.01
N THR A 16 -14.46 -14.46 -2.94
CA THR A 16 -14.87 -15.31 -1.81
C THR A 16 -14.87 -16.80 -2.15
N HIS A 17 -14.53 -17.14 -3.40
CA HIS A 17 -14.56 -18.53 -3.85
C HIS A 17 -13.45 -19.36 -3.20
N SER A 18 -13.78 -20.60 -2.84
CA SER A 18 -12.79 -21.60 -2.44
C SER A 18 -13.34 -23.00 -2.68
N ASN A 19 -12.64 -23.79 -3.50
CA ASN A 19 -13.00 -25.19 -3.75
C ASN A 19 -13.03 -26.00 -2.44
N THR A 20 -12.12 -25.73 -1.51
CA THR A 20 -12.11 -26.40 -0.20
C THR A 20 -13.32 -25.99 0.64
N ALA A 21 -13.70 -24.71 0.64
CA ALA A 21 -14.89 -24.25 1.34
C ALA A 21 -16.15 -24.89 0.77
N THR A 22 -16.30 -24.94 -0.56
CA THR A 22 -17.42 -25.63 -1.23
C THR A 22 -17.46 -27.12 -0.86
N ARG A 23 -16.34 -27.84 -1.03
CA ARG A 23 -16.25 -29.28 -0.74
C ARG A 23 -16.57 -29.60 0.71
N ARG A 24 -16.15 -28.74 1.64
CA ARG A 24 -16.35 -28.92 3.09
C ARG A 24 -17.57 -28.18 3.65
N ARG A 25 -18.40 -27.57 2.79
CA ARG A 25 -19.58 -26.76 3.17
C ARG A 25 -19.26 -25.70 4.22
N MET A 26 -18.10 -25.04 4.09
CA MET A 26 -17.64 -24.00 5.02
C MET A 26 -18.03 -22.62 4.51
N ARG A 27 -18.50 -21.76 5.41
CA ARG A 27 -18.75 -20.34 5.09
C ARG A 27 -17.43 -19.61 4.87
N ASN A 28 -17.35 -18.86 3.76
CA ASN A 28 -16.19 -18.05 3.40
C ASN A 28 -16.62 -16.64 2.99
N GLU A 29 -17.19 -15.92 3.94
CA GLU A 29 -17.72 -14.57 3.71
C GLU A 29 -16.98 -13.55 4.57
N PRO A 30 -16.46 -12.46 3.98
CA PRO A 30 -15.83 -11.37 4.73
C PRO A 30 -16.88 -10.52 5.46
N ASP A 31 -16.49 -9.94 6.59
CA ASP A 31 -17.20 -8.82 7.19
C ASP A 31 -16.94 -7.50 6.44
N GLU A 32 -17.53 -6.39 6.91
CA GLU A 32 -17.39 -5.09 6.26
C GLU A 32 -15.95 -4.56 6.24
N VAL A 33 -15.17 -4.82 7.29
CA VAL A 33 -13.78 -4.37 7.40
C VAL A 33 -12.91 -5.17 6.43
N GLN A 34 -13.08 -6.48 6.40
CA GLN A 34 -12.39 -7.38 5.49
C GLN A 34 -12.75 -7.07 4.02
N LEU A 35 -14.03 -6.83 3.73
CA LEU A 35 -14.46 -6.46 2.38
C LEU A 35 -13.88 -5.10 1.95
N LYS A 36 -13.78 -4.13 2.86
CA LYS A 36 -13.10 -2.86 2.58
C LYS A 36 -11.62 -3.06 2.27
N ALA A 37 -10.92 -3.92 3.02
CA ALA A 37 -9.53 -4.28 2.75
C ALA A 37 -9.37 -4.94 1.37
N MET A 38 -10.26 -5.86 1.00
CA MET A 38 -10.25 -6.49 -0.33
C MET A 38 -10.42 -5.46 -1.45
N LYS A 39 -11.35 -4.51 -1.29
CA LYS A 39 -11.57 -3.43 -2.25
C LYS A 39 -10.33 -2.54 -2.38
N LEU A 40 -9.68 -2.24 -1.26
CA LEU A 40 -8.47 -1.42 -1.24
C LEU A 40 -7.30 -2.12 -1.93
N LEU A 41 -7.00 -3.37 -1.55
CA LEU A 41 -5.96 -4.16 -2.22
C LEU A 41 -6.22 -4.27 -3.71
N SER A 42 -7.48 -4.47 -4.11
CA SER A 42 -7.83 -4.55 -5.53
C SER A 42 -7.56 -3.23 -6.25
N LYS A 43 -7.90 -2.11 -5.64
CA LYS A 43 -7.68 -0.77 -6.18
C LYS A 43 -6.19 -0.44 -6.32
N GLU A 44 -5.39 -0.73 -5.30
CA GLU A 44 -3.98 -0.30 -5.23
C GLU A 44 -3.03 -1.28 -5.93
N VAL A 45 -3.42 -2.55 -6.08
CA VAL A 45 -2.54 -3.59 -6.65
C VAL A 45 -3.16 -4.27 -7.87
N PHE A 46 -4.34 -4.88 -7.75
CA PHE A 46 -4.90 -5.73 -8.81
C PHE A 46 -5.33 -4.95 -10.06
N GLU A 47 -6.00 -3.82 -9.90
CA GLU A 47 -6.48 -3.01 -11.01
C GLU A 47 -5.32 -2.36 -11.80
N PRO A 48 -4.25 -1.84 -11.16
CA PRO A 48 -3.03 -1.45 -11.87
C PRO A 48 -2.39 -2.58 -12.67
N LEU A 49 -2.33 -3.80 -12.13
CA LEU A 49 -1.84 -4.97 -12.87
C LEU A 49 -2.72 -5.28 -14.08
N ARG A 50 -4.05 -5.32 -13.90
CA ARG A 50 -5.01 -5.54 -14.99
C ARG A 50 -4.88 -4.49 -16.08
N ALA A 51 -4.70 -3.22 -15.72
CA ALA A 51 -4.53 -2.12 -16.66
C ALA A 51 -3.19 -2.19 -17.41
N HIS A 52 -2.10 -2.58 -16.74
CA HIS A 52 -0.78 -2.66 -17.36
C HIS A 52 -0.67 -3.80 -18.37
N PHE A 53 -1.09 -5.00 -17.99
CA PHE A 53 -0.96 -6.18 -18.85
C PHE A 53 -2.08 -6.29 -19.87
N ASP A 54 -3.21 -5.64 -19.63
CA ASP A 54 -4.44 -5.72 -20.44
C ASP A 54 -4.91 -7.17 -20.72
N GLN A 55 -4.52 -8.11 -19.85
CA GLN A 55 -4.91 -9.52 -19.90
C GLN A 55 -5.65 -9.91 -18.63
N PRO A 56 -6.62 -10.85 -18.70
CA PRO A 56 -7.23 -11.40 -17.50
C PRO A 56 -6.16 -11.87 -16.51
N ILE A 57 -6.40 -11.63 -15.23
CA ILE A 57 -5.56 -12.15 -14.15
C ILE A 57 -6.47 -13.03 -13.31
N ARG A 58 -6.08 -14.28 -13.14
CA ARG A 58 -6.87 -15.25 -12.40
C ARG A 58 -6.66 -15.04 -10.91
N VAL A 59 -7.76 -14.90 -10.16
CA VAL A 59 -7.73 -14.91 -8.69
C VAL A 59 -7.83 -16.35 -8.21
N ASN A 60 -6.77 -16.86 -7.59
CA ASN A 60 -6.74 -18.22 -7.03
C ASN A 60 -7.38 -18.27 -5.65
N SER A 61 -7.05 -17.30 -4.81
CA SER A 61 -7.53 -17.19 -3.43
C SER A 61 -7.40 -15.74 -3.00
N PHE A 62 -8.49 -15.14 -2.53
CA PHE A 62 -8.48 -13.78 -2.00
C PHE A 62 -8.87 -13.79 -0.52
N PHE A 63 -10.17 -13.82 -0.20
CA PHE A 63 -10.57 -13.94 1.20
C PHE A 63 -10.54 -15.38 1.69
N ARG A 64 -10.01 -15.58 2.90
CA ARG A 64 -10.13 -16.84 3.63
C ARG A 64 -10.65 -16.59 5.03
N SER A 65 -11.84 -17.10 5.37
CA SER A 65 -12.33 -17.08 6.75
C SER A 65 -11.35 -17.79 7.67
N ALA A 66 -11.30 -17.40 8.95
CA ALA A 66 -10.38 -18.01 9.92
C ALA A 66 -10.53 -19.54 9.97
N ALA A 67 -11.77 -20.04 9.88
CA ALA A 67 -12.07 -21.46 9.81
C ALA A 67 -11.49 -22.11 8.54
N LEU A 68 -11.72 -21.52 7.37
CA LEU A 68 -11.17 -22.02 6.10
C LEU A 68 -9.64 -22.03 6.12
N ASN A 69 -9.02 -20.93 6.54
CA ASN A 69 -7.58 -20.79 6.61
C ASN A 69 -6.95 -21.85 7.52
N LYS A 70 -7.54 -22.11 8.71
CA LYS A 70 -7.11 -23.20 9.59
C LYS A 70 -7.24 -24.56 8.89
N ALA A 71 -8.34 -24.79 8.18
CA ALA A 71 -8.65 -26.07 7.55
C ALA A 71 -7.72 -26.44 6.38
N ILE A 72 -7.03 -25.45 5.79
CA ILE A 72 -6.00 -25.64 4.75
C ILE A 72 -4.57 -25.53 5.29
N GLY A 73 -4.40 -25.45 6.61
CA GLY A 73 -3.08 -25.34 7.25
C GLY A 73 -2.41 -23.96 7.11
N GLY A 74 -3.19 -22.91 6.83
CA GLY A 74 -2.69 -21.54 6.73
C GLY A 74 -2.23 -20.96 8.08
N SER A 75 -1.33 -19.97 8.02
CA SER A 75 -0.86 -19.25 9.21
C SER A 75 -2.01 -18.54 9.94
N ARG A 76 -1.99 -18.55 11.28
CA ARG A 76 -2.95 -17.82 12.11
C ARG A 76 -2.95 -16.31 11.86
N THR A 77 -1.83 -15.76 11.39
CA THR A 77 -1.63 -14.33 11.09
C THR A 77 -1.73 -14.03 9.58
N SER A 78 -2.26 -14.96 8.78
CA SER A 78 -2.42 -14.80 7.33
C SER A 78 -3.28 -13.59 6.98
N GLN A 79 -2.77 -12.70 6.12
CA GLN A 79 -3.49 -11.52 5.63
C GLN A 79 -4.69 -11.83 4.73
N HIS A 80 -4.81 -13.05 4.19
CA HIS A 80 -6.07 -13.48 3.56
C HIS A 80 -7.26 -13.44 4.53
N CYS A 81 -7.01 -13.64 5.83
CA CYS A 81 -8.05 -13.58 6.86
C CYS A 81 -8.50 -12.16 7.18
N SER A 82 -7.66 -11.15 6.89
CA SER A 82 -8.02 -9.73 7.00
C SER A 82 -8.54 -9.16 5.67
N GLY A 83 -8.59 -9.95 4.59
CA GLY A 83 -8.92 -9.45 3.24
C GLY A 83 -7.79 -8.64 2.61
N GLU A 84 -6.60 -8.68 3.19
CA GLU A 84 -5.44 -7.85 2.81
C GLU A 84 -4.43 -8.62 1.95
N ALA A 85 -4.74 -9.83 1.49
CA ALA A 85 -3.85 -10.58 0.60
C ALA A 85 -4.61 -11.31 -0.50
N ILE A 86 -3.98 -11.44 -1.65
CA ILE A 86 -4.50 -12.14 -2.83
C ILE A 86 -3.42 -13.02 -3.45
N ASP A 87 -3.82 -14.22 -3.85
CA ASP A 87 -3.04 -15.15 -4.65
C ASP A 87 -3.56 -15.07 -6.09
N ILE A 88 -2.67 -14.77 -7.04
CA ILE A 88 -3.01 -14.53 -8.44
C ILE A 88 -2.12 -15.33 -9.40
N ASP A 89 -2.71 -15.67 -10.54
CA ASP A 89 -2.00 -16.21 -11.71
C ASP A 89 -2.18 -15.30 -12.92
N ALA A 90 -1.10 -15.17 -13.67
CA ALA A 90 -1.11 -14.59 -15.00
C ALA A 90 -1.87 -15.50 -15.97
N THR A 91 -2.40 -14.90 -17.04
CA THR A 91 -3.04 -15.64 -18.13
C THR A 91 -2.56 -15.11 -19.48
N ASN A 92 -2.94 -15.80 -20.57
CA ASN A 92 -2.74 -15.33 -21.94
C ASN A 92 -1.28 -14.94 -22.27
N GLY A 93 -0.32 -15.80 -21.90
CA GLY A 93 1.10 -15.62 -22.25
C GLY A 93 1.86 -14.66 -21.33
N VAL A 94 1.18 -13.93 -20.44
CA VAL A 94 1.83 -13.25 -19.33
C VAL A 94 2.28 -14.31 -18.31
N THR A 95 3.49 -14.16 -17.78
CA THR A 95 4.06 -15.06 -16.77
C THR A 95 3.83 -14.52 -15.36
N ASN A 96 3.81 -15.41 -14.37
CA ASN A 96 3.73 -15.01 -12.97
C ASN A 96 4.95 -14.18 -12.55
N LYS A 97 6.13 -14.43 -13.12
CA LYS A 97 7.31 -13.59 -12.92
C LYS A 97 7.06 -12.15 -13.39
N GLN A 98 6.41 -11.95 -14.55
CA GLN A 98 6.09 -10.60 -15.01
C GLN A 98 5.13 -9.86 -14.07
N LEU A 99 4.09 -10.55 -13.55
CA LEU A 99 3.23 -9.94 -12.53
C LEU A 99 4.03 -9.56 -11.29
N PHE A 100 4.85 -10.49 -10.80
CA PHE A 100 5.69 -10.31 -9.62
C PHE A 100 6.63 -9.10 -9.76
N ASP A 101 7.39 -9.04 -10.86
CA ASP A 101 8.34 -7.96 -11.13
C ASP A 101 7.62 -6.62 -11.26
N TYR A 102 6.46 -6.57 -11.93
CA TYR A 102 5.71 -5.32 -12.04
C TYR A 102 5.24 -4.80 -10.68
N ILE A 103 4.72 -5.68 -9.80
CA ILE A 103 4.34 -5.30 -8.44
C ILE A 103 5.57 -4.77 -7.69
N LYS A 104 6.67 -5.53 -7.75
CA LYS A 104 7.92 -5.20 -7.07
C LYS A 104 8.39 -3.79 -7.42
N ASP A 105 8.45 -3.50 -8.73
CA ASP A 105 9.13 -2.31 -9.23
C ASP A 105 8.21 -1.08 -9.27
N ASN A 106 6.89 -1.26 -9.35
CA ASN A 106 5.97 -0.17 -9.67
C ASN A 106 4.86 0.09 -8.64
N LEU A 107 4.55 -0.86 -7.76
CA LEU A 107 3.37 -0.76 -6.89
C LEU A 107 3.76 -0.74 -5.42
N ASP A 108 2.92 -0.10 -4.60
CA ASP A 108 3.02 -0.24 -3.14
C ASP A 108 2.42 -1.58 -2.68
N PHE A 109 3.11 -2.26 -1.76
CA PHE A 109 2.70 -3.58 -1.26
C PHE A 109 3.35 -3.87 0.08
N ASP A 110 2.65 -4.61 0.92
CA ASP A 110 3.14 -5.00 2.23
C ASP A 110 4.10 -6.20 2.15
N GLN A 111 3.61 -7.30 1.58
CA GLN A 111 4.37 -8.53 1.38
C GLN A 111 4.12 -9.06 -0.03
N LEU A 112 5.17 -9.46 -0.72
CA LEU A 112 5.14 -10.07 -2.04
C LEU A 112 5.90 -11.40 -1.96
N ILE A 113 5.25 -12.51 -2.30
CA ILE A 113 5.83 -13.85 -2.17
C ILE A 113 5.89 -14.53 -3.54
N TRP A 114 7.08 -15.00 -3.87
CA TRP A 114 7.34 -15.94 -4.95
C TRP A 114 6.93 -17.32 -4.45
N GLU A 115 5.69 -17.72 -4.75
CA GLU A 115 5.14 -18.96 -4.22
C GLU A 115 5.60 -20.14 -5.08
N PHE A 116 6.57 -20.90 -4.54
CA PHE A 116 7.10 -22.11 -5.15
C PHE A 116 7.56 -21.91 -6.61
N GLY A 117 7.31 -22.90 -7.48
CA GLY A 117 7.74 -22.88 -8.87
C GLY A 117 9.25 -23.04 -9.08
N THR A 118 9.73 -22.42 -10.15
CA THR A 118 11.14 -22.46 -10.58
C THR A 118 11.82 -21.14 -10.26
N ASP A 119 13.12 -21.03 -10.53
CA ASP A 119 13.84 -19.75 -10.44
C ASP A 119 13.45 -18.75 -11.55
N LYS A 120 12.71 -19.21 -12.57
CA LYS A 120 12.28 -18.39 -13.71
C LYS A 120 10.81 -17.99 -13.65
N ASN A 121 9.98 -18.72 -12.91
CA ASN A 121 8.57 -18.40 -12.77
C ASN A 121 8.00 -19.06 -11.49
N PRO A 122 7.30 -18.32 -10.62
CA PRO A 122 6.63 -18.93 -9.47
C PRO A 122 5.37 -19.69 -9.92
N ASP A 123 4.92 -20.64 -9.09
CA ASP A 123 3.67 -21.37 -9.36
C ASP A 123 2.48 -20.41 -9.31
N TRP A 124 2.49 -19.42 -8.40
CA TRP A 124 1.58 -18.27 -8.35
C TRP A 124 2.24 -17.07 -7.66
N VAL A 125 1.62 -15.89 -7.72
CA VAL A 125 2.07 -14.70 -6.97
C VAL A 125 1.14 -14.47 -5.80
N HIS A 126 1.71 -14.36 -4.60
CA HIS A 126 0.99 -13.82 -3.44
C HIS A 126 1.39 -12.36 -3.25
N VAL A 127 0.41 -11.48 -3.06
CA VAL A 127 0.65 -10.08 -2.71
C VAL A 127 -0.34 -9.62 -1.64
N SER A 128 0.17 -8.86 -0.67
CA SER A 128 -0.63 -8.23 0.36
C SER A 128 -0.45 -6.71 0.39
N TYR A 129 -1.46 -6.02 0.90
CA TYR A 129 -1.50 -4.57 1.03
C TYR A 129 -2.33 -4.20 2.26
N THR A 130 -1.86 -3.23 3.06
CA THR A 130 -2.60 -2.77 4.25
C THR A 130 -2.59 -1.25 4.35
N GLU A 131 -3.67 -0.68 4.90
CA GLU A 131 -3.73 0.74 5.31
C GLU A 131 -3.53 0.94 6.83
N THR A 132 -3.37 -0.15 7.60
CA THR A 132 -3.27 -0.08 9.06
C THR A 132 -1.91 0.42 9.55
N ARG A 133 -0.90 0.33 8.69
CA ARG A 133 0.49 0.77 8.89
C ARG A 133 1.17 0.96 7.53
N ALA A 134 2.39 1.48 7.53
CA ALA A 134 3.22 1.50 6.34
C ALA A 134 3.40 0.08 5.76
N ASN A 135 3.34 -0.01 4.44
CA ASN A 135 3.57 -1.24 3.69
C ASN A 135 5.05 -1.61 3.77
N ARG A 136 5.34 -2.83 4.21
CA ARG A 136 6.71 -3.23 4.52
C ARG A 136 7.59 -3.39 3.28
N LYS A 137 7.03 -3.61 2.08
CA LYS A 137 7.80 -4.01 0.88
C LYS A 137 8.61 -5.29 1.09
N GLN A 138 8.11 -6.21 1.92
CA GLN A 138 8.82 -7.45 2.21
C GLN A 138 8.71 -8.42 1.03
N ILE A 139 9.84 -8.96 0.56
CA ILE A 139 9.85 -9.93 -0.54
C ILE A 139 10.34 -11.29 -0.04
N LEU A 140 9.52 -12.33 -0.25
CA LEU A 140 9.80 -13.70 0.20
C LEU A 140 9.76 -14.69 -0.97
N LYS A 141 10.38 -15.86 -0.78
CA LYS A 141 10.24 -17.04 -1.64
C LYS A 141 9.79 -18.24 -0.82
N ALA A 142 8.71 -18.89 -1.23
CA ALA A 142 8.30 -20.16 -0.65
C ALA A 142 9.04 -21.32 -1.32
N VAL A 143 9.66 -22.18 -0.54
CA VAL A 143 10.33 -23.40 -1.02
C VAL A 143 9.74 -24.63 -0.34
N LYS A 144 9.72 -25.77 -1.06
CA LYS A 144 9.32 -27.06 -0.49
C LYS A 144 10.55 -27.78 0.05
N ASP A 145 10.64 -27.87 1.37
CA ASP A 145 11.59 -28.74 2.09
C ASP A 145 10.80 -29.58 3.09
N GLY A 146 10.00 -30.51 2.57
CA GLY A 146 8.93 -31.19 3.30
C GLY A 146 7.74 -30.27 3.58
N LYS A 147 7.88 -29.31 4.50
CA LYS A 147 6.89 -28.26 4.76
C LYS A 147 7.25 -26.96 4.02
N PRO A 148 6.28 -26.10 3.68
CA PRO A 148 6.59 -24.78 3.13
C PRO A 148 7.49 -23.98 4.07
N VAL A 149 8.65 -23.55 3.57
CA VAL A 149 9.56 -22.63 4.24
C VAL A 149 9.62 -21.34 3.44
N TYR A 150 9.49 -20.19 4.12
CA TYR A 150 9.55 -18.87 3.50
C TYR A 150 10.92 -18.24 3.75
N GLN A 151 11.66 -18.03 2.67
CA GLN A 151 12.98 -17.39 2.68
C GLN A 151 12.83 -15.91 2.35
N ILE A 152 13.52 -15.04 3.09
CA ILE A 152 13.54 -13.61 2.79
C ILE A 152 14.48 -13.37 1.60
N ILE A 153 13.94 -12.83 0.50
CA ILE A 153 14.72 -12.36 -0.64
C ILE A 153 15.18 -10.92 -0.41
N GLU A 154 14.23 -10.06 -0.01
CA GLU A 154 14.48 -8.64 0.23
C GLU A 154 13.82 -8.27 1.55
N LYS A 155 14.63 -7.76 2.49
CA LYS A 155 14.09 -7.20 3.73
C LYS A 155 13.35 -5.92 3.36
N GLY A 156 12.07 -5.91 3.68
CA GLY A 156 11.25 -4.73 3.57
C GLY A 156 11.77 -3.57 4.43
N ILE A 157 11.34 -2.35 4.13
CA ILE A 157 11.72 -1.14 4.88
C ILE A 157 11.20 -1.30 6.32
N THR A 158 12.14 -1.37 7.27
CA THR A 158 11.80 -1.36 8.69
C THR A 158 11.42 0.06 9.14
N ILE A 159 10.66 0.20 10.22
CA ILE A 159 10.25 1.51 10.79
C ILE A 159 11.48 2.42 11.05
N GLU A 160 12.65 1.83 11.33
CA GLU A 160 13.93 2.53 11.47
C GLU A 160 14.49 3.04 10.13
N GLU A 161 14.36 2.24 9.06
CA GLU A 161 14.80 2.59 7.70
C GLU A 161 13.85 3.58 7.03
N GLU A 162 12.54 3.57 7.35
CA GLU A 162 11.57 4.59 6.90
C GLU A 162 11.92 5.95 7.49
N SER A 163 12.30 5.99 8.79
CA SER A 163 12.77 7.21 9.45
C SER A 163 14.06 7.77 8.84
N LYS A 164 14.96 6.90 8.33
CA LYS A 164 16.20 7.29 7.64
C LYS A 164 15.97 7.67 6.17
N THR A 165 15.14 6.95 5.43
CA THR A 165 14.85 7.22 4.01
C THR A 165 14.04 8.51 3.82
N GLU A 166 13.10 8.82 4.71
CA GLU A 166 12.47 10.14 4.79
C GLU A 166 13.50 11.25 5.05
N GLU A 167 14.55 10.98 5.83
CA GLU A 167 15.59 11.95 6.16
C GLU A 167 16.51 12.24 4.94
N VAL A 168 16.89 11.20 4.19
CA VAL A 168 17.77 11.30 3.02
C VAL A 168 17.03 11.88 1.80
N ALA A 169 15.76 11.54 1.56
CA ALA A 169 14.96 12.15 0.50
C ALA A 169 14.67 13.65 0.79
N SER A 170 14.58 14.07 2.06
CA SER A 170 14.39 15.48 2.42
C SER A 170 15.64 16.37 2.31
N LYS A 171 16.81 15.80 1.96
CA LYS A 171 18.08 16.56 1.86
C LYS A 171 18.35 17.15 0.48
N LYS A 172 17.55 16.87 -0.56
CA LYS A 172 17.65 17.60 -1.84
C LYS A 172 16.48 18.59 -2.00
N LYS A 173 16.74 19.85 -1.58
CA LYS A 173 15.93 21.10 -1.74
C LYS A 173 14.90 21.48 -0.65
N SER A 174 15.23 21.36 0.63
CA SER A 174 14.38 21.99 1.66
C SER A 174 14.62 23.51 1.76
N LYS A 175 13.56 24.31 1.62
CA LYS A 175 13.59 25.76 1.88
C LYS A 175 13.08 26.07 3.29
N LYS A 176 13.66 27.06 3.97
CA LYS A 176 13.20 27.51 5.31
C LYS A 176 12.19 28.66 5.15
N GLY A 177 11.05 28.54 5.82
CA GLY A 177 9.99 29.56 5.85
C GLY A 177 9.64 30.01 7.27
N VAL A 178 9.03 31.18 7.40
CA VAL A 178 8.48 31.71 8.67
C VAL A 178 7.00 31.98 8.51
N VAL A 179 6.18 31.41 9.40
CA VAL A 179 4.74 31.62 9.43
C VAL A 179 4.41 33.07 9.79
N THR A 180 3.54 33.70 9.00
CA THR A 180 3.04 35.07 9.19
C THR A 180 1.52 35.05 9.21
N VAL A 181 0.92 35.02 10.41
CA VAL A 181 -0.54 35.01 10.61
C VAL A 181 -0.94 35.84 11.84
N LYS A 182 -2.18 36.34 11.88
CA LYS A 182 -2.71 37.07 13.05
C LYS A 182 -3.10 36.14 14.22
N THR A 183 -3.53 34.91 13.92
CA THR A 183 -4.03 33.96 14.91
C THR A 183 -3.27 32.62 14.81
N LEU A 184 -3.77 31.68 14.00
CA LEU A 184 -3.20 30.35 13.79
C LEU A 184 -3.29 29.97 12.32
N LEU A 185 -2.25 29.30 11.81
CA LEU A 185 -2.21 28.75 10.45
C LEU A 185 -2.54 27.26 10.50
N ASN A 186 -3.62 26.86 9.83
CA ASN A 186 -4.01 25.45 9.74
C ASN A 186 -3.03 24.65 8.87
N ILE A 187 -2.60 23.51 9.41
CA ILE A 187 -1.94 22.44 8.66
C ILE A 187 -3.02 21.46 8.21
N ARG A 188 -3.10 21.20 6.91
CA ARG A 188 -4.12 20.34 6.31
C ARG A 188 -3.54 19.06 5.75
N LYS A 189 -4.34 18.01 5.69
CA LYS A 189 -3.90 16.69 5.17
C LYS A 189 -3.54 16.73 3.68
N GLU A 190 -4.22 17.58 2.91
CA GLU A 190 -4.08 17.75 1.46
C GLU A 190 -4.01 19.25 1.11
N PRO A 191 -3.47 19.65 -0.07
CA PRO A 191 -3.36 21.04 -0.50
C PRO A 191 -4.71 21.62 -0.97
N SER A 192 -5.71 21.59 -0.10
CA SER A 192 -7.07 22.08 -0.36
C SER A 192 -7.65 22.80 0.86
N LYS A 193 -8.50 23.80 0.61
CA LYS A 193 -9.21 24.54 1.66
C LYS A 193 -10.24 23.68 2.40
N ASP A 194 -10.70 22.61 1.75
CA ASP A 194 -11.71 21.69 2.29
C ASP A 194 -11.09 20.47 2.98
N ALA A 195 -9.77 20.31 2.88
CA ALA A 195 -9.05 19.19 3.49
C ALA A 195 -9.06 19.27 5.02
N LYS A 196 -9.12 18.10 5.67
CA LYS A 196 -9.09 17.96 7.13
C LYS A 196 -7.87 18.68 7.74
N VAL A 197 -8.12 19.49 8.77
CA VAL A 197 -7.07 20.14 9.56
C VAL A 197 -6.44 19.10 10.48
N VAL A 198 -5.12 18.91 10.38
CA VAL A 198 -4.34 17.94 11.17
C VAL A 198 -3.49 18.62 12.25
N GLY A 199 -3.36 19.94 12.20
CA GLY A 199 -2.63 20.72 13.20
C GLY A 199 -2.71 22.22 12.93
N GLN A 200 -2.08 23.02 13.79
CA GLN A 200 -2.04 24.47 13.65
C GLN A 200 -0.67 25.03 14.04
N LEU A 201 -0.27 26.12 13.40
CA LEU A 201 0.98 26.83 13.66
C LEU A 201 0.73 28.24 14.17
N LYS A 202 1.52 28.64 15.16
CA LYS A 202 1.54 30.01 15.68
C LYS A 202 2.35 30.93 14.76
N ASN A 203 2.04 32.22 14.81
CA ASN A 203 2.82 33.26 14.14
C ASN A 203 4.32 33.19 14.53
N GLY A 204 5.21 33.49 13.58
CA GLY A 204 6.66 33.48 13.78
C GLY A 204 7.30 32.09 13.83
N LYS A 205 6.51 31.00 13.76
CA LYS A 205 7.06 29.64 13.77
C LYS A 205 7.89 29.41 12.50
N LYS A 206 9.15 29.00 12.70
CA LYS A 206 10.04 28.55 11.62
C LYS A 206 9.64 27.14 11.17
N ILE A 207 9.50 26.95 9.87
CA ILE A 207 9.09 25.67 9.26
C ILE A 207 10.04 25.28 8.12
N LYS A 208 10.22 23.97 7.94
CA LYS A 208 10.94 23.39 6.81
C LYS A 208 9.91 23.08 5.72
N ILE A 209 10.05 23.72 4.57
CA ILE A 209 9.25 23.46 3.37
C ILE A 209 9.95 22.33 2.62
N ILE A 210 9.22 21.23 2.43
CA ILE A 210 9.74 20.02 1.77
C ILE A 210 9.21 19.91 0.33
N SER A 211 8.05 20.49 0.03
CA SER A 211 7.49 20.57 -1.32
C SER A 211 6.65 21.84 -1.47
N ALA A 212 6.43 22.27 -2.71
CA ALA A 212 5.55 23.37 -3.06
C ALA A 212 4.65 22.93 -4.22
N GLU A 213 3.35 23.08 -4.06
CA GLU A 213 2.36 22.77 -5.09
C GLU A 213 1.33 23.89 -5.14
N LYS A 214 1.32 24.63 -6.27
CA LYS A 214 0.43 25.79 -6.48
C LYS A 214 0.52 26.77 -5.29
N ASP A 215 -0.61 27.01 -4.60
CA ASP A 215 -0.75 27.93 -3.47
C ASP A 215 -0.43 27.30 -2.10
N TRP A 216 0.26 26.15 -2.09
CA TRP A 216 0.53 25.36 -0.89
C TRP A 216 1.99 24.96 -0.74
N TYR A 217 2.45 25.00 0.50
CA TYR A 217 3.70 24.40 0.93
C TYR A 217 3.43 23.14 1.74
N GLN A 218 4.05 22.04 1.35
CA GLN A 218 4.14 20.87 2.20
C GLN A 218 5.25 21.09 3.22
N ILE A 219 4.93 20.85 4.49
CA ILE A 219 5.82 21.07 5.61
C ILE A 219 5.88 19.83 6.50
N LYS A 220 7.02 19.65 7.15
CA LYS A 220 7.20 18.64 8.20
C LYS A 220 7.65 19.33 9.48
N THR A 221 6.90 19.09 10.55
CA THR A 221 7.22 19.54 11.91
C THR A 221 7.48 18.32 12.79
N SER A 222 7.91 18.52 14.05
CA SER A 222 8.10 17.41 14.99
C SER A 222 6.82 16.66 15.36
N LYS A 223 5.64 17.27 15.16
CA LYS A 223 4.34 16.69 15.55
C LYS A 223 3.40 16.43 14.38
N TYR A 224 3.58 17.13 13.26
CA TYR A 224 2.64 17.13 12.15
C TYR A 224 3.36 17.17 10.80
N SER A 225 2.86 16.38 9.84
CA SER A 225 3.18 16.47 8.41
C SER A 225 1.91 16.89 7.66
N GLY A 226 2.02 17.87 6.76
CA GLY A 226 0.87 18.33 6.00
C GLY A 226 1.14 19.62 5.22
N TRP A 227 0.07 20.22 4.73
CA TRP A 227 0.08 21.33 3.80
C TRP A 227 -0.38 22.62 4.47
N VAL A 228 0.31 23.71 4.19
CA VAL A 228 -0.03 25.07 4.65
C VAL A 228 -0.09 26.00 3.44
N SER A 229 -0.99 26.99 3.48
CA SER A 229 -1.08 27.96 2.38
C SER A 229 0.17 28.83 2.32
N ASP A 230 0.72 28.98 1.11
CA ASP A 230 1.95 29.71 0.84
C ASP A 230 1.86 31.20 1.20
N LYS A 231 0.67 31.79 1.08
CA LYS A 231 0.31 33.17 1.43
C LYS A 231 0.73 33.56 2.84
N TYR A 232 0.81 32.59 3.74
CA TYR A 232 1.12 32.81 5.15
C TYR A 232 2.55 32.39 5.51
N VAL A 233 3.42 32.12 4.53
CA VAL A 233 4.78 31.67 4.77
C VAL A 233 5.79 32.55 4.03
N LYS A 234 6.62 33.28 4.78
CA LYS A 234 7.72 34.06 4.22
C LYS A 234 8.97 33.21 4.08
N ILE A 235 9.47 33.03 2.85
CA ILE A 235 10.74 32.34 2.57
C ILE A 235 11.88 33.38 2.59
N LYS A 236 12.96 33.11 3.33
CA LYS A 236 14.20 33.89 3.18
C LYS A 236 14.89 33.44 1.89
N LYS A 237 14.94 34.29 0.85
CA LYS A 237 15.84 34.09 -0.29
C LYS A 237 17.27 34.16 0.24
N SER A 238 18.06 33.10 0.03
CA SER A 238 19.52 33.20 0.11
C SER A 238 19.95 34.05 -1.08
N THR A 239 20.39 35.28 -0.82
CA THR A 239 21.15 36.09 -1.77
C THR A 239 22.40 35.32 -2.14
N SER A 240 22.52 34.87 -3.39
CA SER A 240 23.81 34.52 -3.97
C SER A 240 24.50 35.83 -4.31
N SER A 241 25.40 36.28 -3.45
CA SER A 241 26.37 37.31 -3.81
C SER A 241 27.38 36.72 -4.77
N THR A 242 27.61 37.50 -5.82
CA THR A 242 28.49 37.38 -6.98
C THR A 242 29.89 36.85 -6.68
#